data_AF-A0A7Y3H3F1-F1
#
_entry.id   AF-A0A7Y3H3F1-F1
#
_cell.length_a   1.000
_cell.length_b   1.000
_cell.length_c   1.000
_cell.angle_alpha   90.00
_cell.angle_beta   90.00
_cell.angle_gamma   90.00
#
_symmetry.space_group_name_H-M   'P 1'
#
loop_
_entity.id
_entity.type
_entity.pdbx_description
1 polymer ?
#
loop_
_entity_poly.entity_id
_entity_poly.type
_entity_poly.pdbx_seq_one_letter_code
_entity_poly.pdbx_strand_id
1 'polypeptide(L)'
;MQNNGVVDFYPSQIVSHTIEKNIFYFNSENQVILKIEVISDAILRIRYGTEGALEPDFSYAINNKYEGSYRHLELHETDDSFIIETKDVKCCIDKSNLKLTFKDIKENVINEDEKGFHWEEFHASGGNIVKQSKHVFDKEMYFGLGDKPHSLNLRGKRLQIWGTDEYGFEKDTDPIYKNIPFYMGLQNGIGYGIFFDNTFQSFFDFASERHSACSFWAEGGEMNYYFIAGPH
;
A
#
# COMPACT_ATOMS: atom_id res chain seq x y z
N MET A 1 -18.68 -4.30 29.96
CA MET A 1 -19.03 -4.58 28.55
C MET A 1 -17.82 -5.28 27.97
N GLN A 2 -17.98 -6.51 27.47
CA GLN A 2 -16.88 -7.33 26.98
C GLN A 2 -16.20 -6.60 25.80
N ASN A 3 -14.91 -6.36 25.95
CA ASN A 3 -14.04 -5.90 24.88
C ASN A 3 -13.87 -7.10 23.93
N ASN A 4 -14.78 -7.27 22.98
CA ASN A 4 -14.58 -8.22 21.89
C ASN A 4 -13.38 -7.70 21.11
N GLY A 5 -12.21 -8.27 21.40
CA GLY A 5 -10.95 -7.85 20.82
C GLY A 5 -11.07 -7.86 19.31
N VAL A 6 -10.72 -6.75 18.70
CA VAL A 6 -10.59 -6.62 17.26
C VAL A 6 -9.56 -7.65 16.78
N VAL A 7 -9.96 -8.57 15.91
CA VAL A 7 -9.10 -9.66 15.40
C VAL A 7 -8.62 -9.30 14.00
N ASP A 8 -7.33 -9.00 13.87
CA ASP A 8 -6.68 -8.87 12.56
C ASP A 8 -6.42 -10.26 11.95
N PHE A 9 -6.77 -10.43 10.68
CA PHE A 9 -6.39 -11.54 9.82
C PHE A 9 -5.20 -11.15 8.93
N TYR A 10 -4.36 -12.13 8.59
CA TYR A 10 -3.14 -11.95 7.81
C TYR A 10 -3.06 -13.00 6.70
N PRO A 11 -2.41 -12.70 5.56
CA PRO A 11 -2.17 -13.69 4.52
C PRO A 11 -1.28 -14.84 5.04
N SER A 12 -1.55 -16.06 4.57
CA SER A 12 -0.72 -17.23 4.86
C SER A 12 0.23 -17.53 3.70
N GLN A 13 0.89 -18.68 3.77
CA GLN A 13 1.86 -19.12 2.77
C GLN A 13 1.25 -19.23 1.36
N ILE A 14 2.06 -18.91 0.35
CA ILE A 14 1.73 -19.03 -1.07
C ILE A 14 1.62 -20.51 -1.44
N VAL A 15 0.49 -20.89 -2.03
CA VAL A 15 0.23 -22.26 -2.51
C VAL A 15 0.23 -22.37 -4.04
N SER A 16 0.02 -21.25 -4.74
CA SER A 16 0.11 -21.21 -6.20
C SER A 16 0.42 -19.80 -6.70
N HIS A 17 0.97 -19.72 -7.91
CA HIS A 17 1.14 -18.46 -8.61
C HIS A 17 0.78 -18.61 -10.09
N THR A 18 0.42 -17.52 -10.74
CA THR A 18 0.09 -17.47 -12.18
C THR A 18 0.62 -16.18 -12.76
N ILE A 19 1.12 -16.23 -13.99
CA ILE A 19 1.76 -15.10 -14.66
C ILE A 19 1.07 -14.85 -15.98
N GLU A 20 0.66 -13.61 -16.20
CA GLU A 20 -0.03 -13.13 -17.39
C GLU A 20 0.63 -11.84 -17.88
N LYS A 21 1.61 -11.96 -18.79
CA LYS A 21 2.42 -10.83 -19.30
C LYS A 21 3.12 -10.07 -18.17
N ASN A 22 2.60 -8.91 -17.79
CA ASN A 22 3.11 -8.01 -16.76
C ASN A 22 2.34 -8.11 -15.43
N ILE A 23 1.46 -9.11 -15.32
CA ILE A 23 0.61 -9.34 -14.15
C ILE A 23 1.01 -10.66 -13.50
N PHE A 24 1.19 -10.62 -12.19
CA PHE A 24 1.59 -11.74 -11.34
C PHE A 24 0.55 -11.94 -10.27
N TYR A 25 0.01 -13.14 -10.18
CA TYR A 25 -0.93 -13.56 -9.15
C TYR A 25 -0.26 -14.53 -8.21
N PHE A 26 -0.41 -14.32 -6.90
CA PHE A 26 0.00 -15.23 -5.85
C PHE A 26 -1.20 -15.54 -4.96
N ASN A 27 -1.56 -16.82 -4.86
CA ASN A 27 -2.66 -17.27 -4.01
C ASN A 27 -2.09 -17.93 -2.77
N SER A 28 -2.62 -17.55 -1.61
CA SER A 28 -2.26 -18.14 -0.32
C SER A 28 -3.22 -19.23 0.12
N GLU A 29 -2.79 -20.05 1.08
CA GLU A 29 -3.59 -21.14 1.67
C GLU A 29 -4.90 -20.65 2.29
N ASN A 30 -4.91 -19.46 2.91
CA ASN A 30 -6.11 -18.86 3.48
C ASN A 30 -6.90 -17.99 2.48
N GLN A 31 -6.73 -18.25 1.18
CA GLN A 31 -7.48 -17.64 0.09
C GLN A 31 -7.28 -16.12 -0.05
N VAL A 32 -6.16 -15.56 0.44
CA VAL A 32 -5.74 -14.21 0.03
C VAL A 32 -5.08 -14.28 -1.34
N ILE A 33 -5.49 -13.39 -2.24
CA ILE A 33 -4.90 -13.19 -3.56
C ILE A 33 -4.08 -11.90 -3.53
N LEU A 34 -2.78 -12.00 -3.82
CA LEU A 34 -1.95 -10.86 -4.19
C LEU A 34 -1.83 -10.79 -5.70
N LYS A 35 -2.28 -9.70 -6.30
CA LYS A 35 -2.02 -9.35 -7.70
C LYS A 35 -1.03 -8.19 -7.75
N ILE A 36 0.09 -8.40 -8.44
CA ILE A 36 1.06 -7.36 -8.77
C ILE A 36 1.03 -7.13 -10.27
N GLU A 37 0.83 -5.89 -10.70
CA GLU A 37 0.90 -5.48 -12.10
C GLU A 37 2.03 -4.47 -12.28
N VAL A 38 2.95 -4.76 -13.20
CA VAL A 38 4.05 -3.87 -13.55
C VAL A 38 3.56 -2.88 -14.61
N ILE A 39 3.37 -1.63 -14.20
CA ILE A 39 2.89 -0.53 -15.06
C ILE A 39 4.07 0.14 -15.76
N SER A 40 5.20 0.32 -15.08
CA SER A 40 6.44 0.76 -15.69
C SER A 40 7.63 0.21 -14.93
N ASP A 41 8.85 0.51 -15.41
CA ASP A 41 10.06 0.16 -14.67
C ASP A 41 10.06 0.70 -13.23
N ALA A 42 9.33 1.79 -12.94
CA ALA A 42 9.28 2.42 -11.62
C ALA A 42 7.91 2.31 -10.92
N ILE A 43 6.87 1.77 -11.57
CA ILE A 43 5.50 1.78 -11.02
C ILE A 43 4.94 0.36 -11.00
N LEU A 44 4.62 -0.10 -9.80
CA LEU A 44 3.93 -1.37 -9.57
C LEU A 44 2.58 -1.08 -8.93
N ARG A 45 1.54 -1.72 -9.43
CA ARG A 45 0.22 -1.76 -8.79
C ARG A 45 0.09 -3.03 -7.98
N ILE A 46 -0.32 -2.89 -6.74
CA ILE A 46 -0.46 -3.97 -5.76
C ILE A 46 -1.92 -4.04 -5.35
N ARG A 47 -2.52 -5.22 -5.51
CA ARG A 47 -3.90 -5.49 -5.12
C ARG A 47 -3.94 -6.72 -4.23
N TYR A 48 -4.59 -6.60 -3.07
CA TYR A 48 -4.89 -7.74 -2.21
C TYR A 48 -6.41 -7.96 -2.13
N GLY A 49 -6.83 -9.17 -2.47
CA GLY A 49 -8.19 -9.66 -2.32
C GLY A 49 -8.28 -10.71 -1.23
N THR A 50 -9.37 -10.70 -0.47
CA THR A 50 -9.68 -11.72 0.53
C THR A 50 -10.71 -12.69 -0.02
N GLU A 51 -10.86 -13.87 0.61
CA GLU A 51 -11.91 -14.85 0.25
C GLU A 51 -11.82 -15.36 -1.20
N GLY A 52 -10.62 -15.39 -1.78
CA GLY A 52 -10.37 -15.98 -3.10
C GLY A 52 -10.85 -15.13 -4.27
N ALA A 53 -11.14 -13.84 -4.06
CA ALA A 53 -11.58 -12.94 -5.11
C ALA A 53 -10.94 -11.56 -5.01
N LEU A 54 -10.80 -10.90 -6.17
CA LEU A 54 -10.50 -9.48 -6.29
C LEU A 54 -11.77 -8.75 -6.72
N GLU A 55 -11.92 -7.51 -6.27
CA GLU A 55 -13.02 -6.64 -6.72
C GLU A 55 -12.88 -6.29 -8.21
N PRO A 56 -13.97 -5.89 -8.90
CA PRO A 56 -13.89 -5.41 -10.27
C PRO A 56 -12.82 -4.31 -10.43
N ASP A 57 -12.00 -4.42 -11.47
CA ASP A 57 -10.91 -3.48 -11.70
C ASP A 57 -11.44 -2.12 -12.20
N PHE A 58 -11.59 -1.18 -11.27
CA PHE A 58 -12.11 0.16 -11.55
C PHE A 58 -11.42 1.22 -10.69
N SER A 59 -11.04 2.34 -11.30
CA SER A 59 -10.45 3.50 -10.63
C SER A 59 -11.01 4.79 -11.21
N TYR A 60 -11.31 5.76 -10.34
CA TYR A 60 -11.66 7.13 -10.74
C TYR A 60 -10.43 7.99 -11.07
N ALA A 61 -9.25 7.59 -10.60
CA ALA A 61 -8.02 8.38 -10.72
C ALA A 61 -7.17 7.96 -11.93
N ILE A 62 -7.29 6.70 -12.37
CA ILE A 62 -6.45 6.13 -13.42
C ILE A 62 -7.21 6.07 -14.75
N ASN A 63 -6.56 6.55 -15.82
CA ASN A 63 -7.08 6.40 -17.17
C ASN A 63 -6.96 4.94 -17.62
N ASN A 64 -8.08 4.26 -17.85
CA ASN A 64 -8.12 2.86 -18.28
C ASN A 64 -7.51 2.59 -19.68
N LYS A 65 -7.21 3.65 -20.45
CA LYS A 65 -6.49 3.56 -21.72
C LYS A 65 -4.98 3.74 -21.57
N TYR A 66 -4.50 4.04 -20.38
CA TYR A 66 -3.07 4.17 -20.14
C TYR A 66 -2.42 2.79 -20.19
N GLU A 67 -1.69 2.54 -21.26
CA GLU A 67 -0.84 1.37 -21.37
C GLU A 67 0.54 1.74 -20.81
N GLY A 68 0.89 1.09 -19.72
CA GLY A 68 2.21 1.18 -19.13
C GLY A 68 3.31 0.70 -20.08
N SER A 69 4.55 1.09 -19.81
CA SER A 69 5.70 0.56 -20.54
C SER A 69 6.90 0.35 -19.61
N TYR A 70 7.54 -0.79 -19.76
CA TYR A 70 8.73 -1.20 -19.02
C TYR A 70 9.77 -1.70 -20.02
N ARG A 71 11.05 -1.58 -19.66
CA ARG A 71 12.18 -2.00 -20.49
C ARG A 71 12.75 -3.34 -20.06
N HIS A 72 12.50 -3.72 -18.81
CA HIS A 72 12.94 -4.98 -18.25
C HIS A 72 11.86 -5.55 -17.34
N LEU A 73 11.65 -6.87 -17.40
CA LEU A 73 10.75 -7.58 -16.53
C LEU A 73 11.17 -9.04 -16.45
N GLU A 74 11.64 -9.46 -15.27
CA GLU A 74 11.97 -10.84 -14.95
C GLU A 74 11.33 -11.26 -13.63
N LEU A 75 11.03 -12.55 -13.52
CA LEU A 75 10.61 -13.17 -12.27
C LEU A 75 11.66 -14.20 -11.87
N HIS A 76 12.23 -14.01 -10.68
CA HIS A 76 13.12 -14.97 -10.06
C HIS A 76 12.41 -15.66 -8.90
N GLU A 77 12.68 -16.95 -8.73
CA GLU A 77 12.19 -17.72 -7.60
C GLU A 77 13.38 -18.23 -6.79
N THR A 78 13.28 -18.05 -5.48
CA THR A 78 14.21 -18.57 -4.47
C THR A 78 13.46 -19.52 -3.54
N ASP A 79 14.14 -20.12 -2.57
CA ASP A 79 13.49 -21.00 -1.59
C ASP A 79 12.41 -20.26 -0.79
N ASP A 80 12.68 -19.02 -0.38
CA ASP A 80 11.83 -18.26 0.54
C ASP A 80 11.01 -17.14 -0.14
N SER A 81 11.31 -16.78 -1.38
CA SER A 81 10.71 -15.60 -2.02
C SER A 81 10.56 -15.70 -3.53
N PHE A 82 9.58 -14.99 -4.06
CA PHE A 82 9.53 -14.57 -5.46
C PHE A 82 10.09 -13.16 -5.60
N ILE A 83 10.74 -12.84 -6.71
CA ILE A 83 11.33 -11.52 -6.96
C ILE A 83 10.94 -11.07 -8.36
N ILE A 84 10.12 -10.02 -8.43
CA ILE A 84 9.80 -9.34 -9.69
C ILE A 84 10.83 -8.23 -9.88
N GLU A 85 11.65 -8.35 -10.91
CA GLU A 85 12.74 -7.41 -11.22
C GLU A 85 12.38 -6.58 -12.47
N THR A 86 12.41 -5.26 -12.35
CA THR A 86 12.32 -4.32 -13.46
C THR A 86 13.65 -3.58 -13.63
N LYS A 87 13.72 -2.61 -14.56
CA LYS A 87 14.94 -1.81 -14.74
C LYS A 87 15.27 -0.95 -13.51
N ASP A 88 14.26 -0.50 -12.76
CA ASP A 88 14.45 0.46 -11.67
C ASP A 88 14.19 -0.14 -10.27
N VAL A 89 13.33 -1.16 -10.14
CA VAL A 89 12.92 -1.72 -8.84
C VAL A 89 12.87 -3.25 -8.82
N LYS A 90 13.19 -3.82 -7.66
CA LYS A 90 12.93 -5.22 -7.32
C LYS A 90 11.84 -5.30 -6.27
N CYS A 91 10.78 -6.05 -6.54
CA CYS A 91 9.73 -6.38 -5.58
C CYS A 91 9.91 -7.83 -5.12
N CYS A 92 10.37 -8.01 -3.89
CA CYS A 92 10.50 -9.32 -3.24
C CYS A 92 9.20 -9.65 -2.51
N ILE A 93 8.65 -10.85 -2.75
CA ILE A 93 7.43 -11.38 -2.15
C ILE A 93 7.80 -12.58 -1.28
N ASP A 94 7.56 -12.48 0.02
CA ASP A 94 7.80 -13.56 0.99
C ASP A 94 6.77 -14.69 0.80
N LYS A 95 7.25 -15.92 0.56
CA LYS A 95 6.39 -17.09 0.30
C LYS A 95 5.57 -17.52 1.50
N SER A 96 5.97 -17.16 2.72
CA SER A 96 5.28 -17.59 3.95
C SER A 96 4.09 -16.72 4.32
N ASN A 97 4.04 -15.47 3.84
CA ASN A 97 3.09 -14.46 4.36
C ASN A 97 2.70 -13.35 3.37
N LEU A 98 3.15 -13.41 2.11
CA LEU A 98 2.86 -12.41 1.06
C LEU A 98 3.34 -10.97 1.35
N LYS A 99 4.24 -10.78 2.33
CA LYS A 99 4.86 -9.47 2.60
C LYS A 99 5.77 -9.05 1.45
N LEU A 100 5.78 -7.75 1.21
CA LEU A 100 6.54 -7.12 0.14
C LEU A 100 7.73 -6.34 0.68
N THR A 101 8.86 -6.49 -0.02
CA THR A 101 10.03 -5.62 0.12
C THR A 101 10.35 -5.02 -1.24
N PHE A 102 10.36 -3.69 -1.33
CA PHE A 102 10.76 -2.96 -2.53
C PHE A 102 12.21 -2.50 -2.38
N LYS A 103 13.06 -2.83 -3.35
CA LYS A 103 14.47 -2.44 -3.38
C LYS A 103 14.82 -1.75 -4.69
N ASP A 104 15.86 -0.93 -4.67
CA ASP A 104 16.50 -0.47 -5.91
C ASP A 104 17.38 -1.58 -6.52
N ILE A 105 17.87 -1.35 -7.73
CA ILE A 105 18.80 -2.28 -8.41
C ILE A 105 20.16 -2.45 -7.71
N LYS A 106 20.49 -1.62 -6.72
CA LYS A 106 21.70 -1.72 -5.89
C LYS A 106 21.42 -2.47 -4.58
N GLU A 107 20.25 -3.10 -4.45
CA GLU A 107 19.77 -3.84 -3.29
C GLU A 107 19.48 -2.98 -2.04
N ASN A 108 19.42 -1.66 -2.16
CA ASN A 108 18.96 -0.80 -1.07
C ASN A 108 17.45 -0.95 -0.89
N VAL A 109 17.00 -1.19 0.34
CA VAL A 109 15.56 -1.24 0.64
C VAL A 109 14.98 0.16 0.55
N ILE A 110 13.95 0.31 -0.28
CA ILE A 110 13.19 1.56 -0.47
C ILE A 110 12.02 1.63 0.52
N ASN A 111 11.26 0.54 0.59
CA ASN A 111 10.06 0.39 1.43
C ASN A 111 9.85 -1.10 1.71
N GLU A 112 9.50 -1.48 2.94
CA GLU A 112 9.21 -2.87 3.30
C GLU A 112 7.98 -2.97 4.21
N ASP A 113 7.29 -4.10 4.11
CA ASP A 113 6.17 -4.43 4.98
C ASP A 113 6.64 -4.74 6.40
N GLU A 114 6.00 -4.14 7.42
CA GLU A 114 6.19 -4.56 8.81
C GLU A 114 5.19 -5.68 9.13
N LYS A 115 3.91 -5.34 9.28
CA LYS A 115 2.79 -6.31 9.33
C LYS A 115 2.33 -6.72 7.93
N GLY A 116 2.56 -5.87 6.92
CA GLY A 116 2.06 -6.09 5.57
C GLY A 116 0.56 -5.89 5.46
N PHE A 117 -0.04 -6.48 4.42
CA PHE A 117 -1.48 -6.51 4.27
C PHE A 117 -2.13 -7.32 5.40
N HIS A 118 -3.17 -6.77 6.01
CA HIS A 118 -4.00 -7.42 7.01
C HIS A 118 -5.38 -6.78 6.99
N TRP A 119 -6.38 -7.46 7.53
CA TRP A 119 -7.75 -6.95 7.52
C TRP A 119 -8.50 -7.40 8.77
N GLU A 120 -9.61 -6.73 9.06
CA GLU A 120 -10.57 -7.15 10.08
C GLU A 120 -11.98 -6.98 9.55
N GLU A 121 -12.91 -7.72 10.12
CA GLU A 121 -14.33 -7.57 9.78
C GLU A 121 -14.88 -6.25 10.33
N PHE A 122 -15.54 -5.48 9.48
CA PHE A 122 -16.17 -4.23 9.89
C PHE A 122 -17.59 -4.46 10.42
N HIS A 123 -17.71 -4.87 11.68
CA HIS A 123 -19.00 -5.25 12.27
C HIS A 123 -20.09 -4.16 12.20
N ALA A 124 -19.72 -2.88 12.13
CA ALA A 124 -20.69 -1.78 12.10
C ALA A 124 -21.44 -1.64 10.77
N SER A 125 -20.81 -2.01 9.65
CA SER A 125 -21.40 -1.83 8.30
C SER A 125 -21.30 -3.08 7.42
N GLY A 126 -20.69 -4.17 7.91
CA GLY A 126 -20.32 -5.34 7.13
C GLY A 126 -19.08 -5.09 6.27
N GLY A 127 -18.53 -6.15 5.68
CA GLY A 127 -17.31 -6.09 4.88
C GLY A 127 -16.04 -6.06 5.73
N ASN A 128 -14.93 -5.61 5.15
CA ASN A 128 -13.62 -5.62 5.78
C ASN A 128 -13.01 -4.23 5.85
N ILE A 129 -12.35 -3.91 6.98
CA ILE A 129 -11.36 -2.83 7.02
C ILE A 129 -10.05 -3.41 6.50
N VAL A 130 -9.58 -2.89 5.36
CA VAL A 130 -8.34 -3.32 4.73
C VAL A 130 -7.18 -2.42 5.15
N LYS A 131 -6.08 -3.01 5.60
CA LYS A 131 -4.94 -2.30 6.20
C LYS A 131 -3.62 -2.73 5.57
N GLN A 132 -2.70 -1.80 5.46
CA GLN A 132 -1.33 -2.03 5.02
C GLN A 132 -0.38 -1.32 5.98
N SER A 133 0.65 -2.02 6.45
CA SER A 133 1.60 -1.53 7.44
C SER A 133 3.02 -1.75 6.97
N LYS A 134 3.74 -0.64 6.79
CA LYS A 134 5.12 -0.55 6.34
C LYS A 134 6.06 -0.27 7.50
N HIS A 135 7.29 -0.75 7.42
CA HIS A 135 8.36 -0.36 8.33
C HIS A 135 8.71 1.11 8.14
N VAL A 136 9.08 1.78 9.23
CA VAL A 136 9.57 3.17 9.21
C VAL A 136 11.07 3.17 9.46
N PHE A 137 11.84 3.66 8.49
CA PHE A 137 13.28 3.80 8.61
C PHE A 137 13.68 5.01 9.48
N ASP A 138 14.93 5.00 9.95
CA ASP A 138 15.48 6.15 10.66
C ASP A 138 15.41 7.41 9.79
N LYS A 139 14.94 8.51 10.40
CA LYS A 139 14.77 9.83 9.76
C LYS A 139 13.92 9.86 8.49
N GLU A 140 13.18 8.80 8.18
CA GLU A 140 12.18 8.80 7.12
C GLU A 140 11.15 9.92 7.33
N MET A 141 10.84 10.64 6.26
CA MET A 141 9.88 11.74 6.24
C MET A 141 8.74 11.44 5.28
N TYR A 142 7.56 11.97 5.59
CA TYR A 142 6.34 11.75 4.81
C TYR A 142 5.75 13.07 4.34
N PHE A 143 5.26 13.12 3.10
CA PHE A 143 4.72 14.32 2.46
C PHE A 143 3.48 13.98 1.63
N GLY A 144 2.60 14.95 1.37
CA GLY A 144 1.47 14.78 0.44
C GLY A 144 0.10 14.84 1.13
N LEU A 145 -0.78 13.90 0.80
CA LEU A 145 -2.19 13.84 1.20
C LEU A 145 -3.05 15.05 0.78
N GLY A 146 -2.62 15.79 -0.24
CA GLY A 146 -3.37 16.90 -0.79
C GLY A 146 -3.19 18.19 0.01
N ASP A 147 -4.30 18.76 0.48
CA ASP A 147 -4.36 20.14 1.01
C ASP A 147 -4.32 20.24 2.53
N LYS A 148 -3.85 19.20 3.22
CA LYS A 148 -3.81 19.13 4.69
C LYS A 148 -3.08 20.36 5.28
N PRO A 149 -3.70 21.10 6.22
CA PRO A 149 -3.14 22.33 6.79
C PRO A 149 -2.13 22.02 7.91
N HIS A 150 -1.25 21.07 7.64
CA HIS A 150 -0.27 20.54 8.59
C HIS A 150 1.14 21.00 8.22
N SER A 151 2.11 20.80 9.11
CA SER A 151 3.54 20.85 8.76
C SER A 151 3.84 19.99 7.53
N LEU A 152 4.76 20.45 6.68
CA LEU A 152 5.13 19.75 5.44
C LEU A 152 5.52 18.28 5.69
N ASN A 153 6.36 18.03 6.70
CA ASN A 153 6.64 16.67 7.15
C ASN A 153 5.49 16.16 8.03
N LEU A 154 4.90 15.05 7.60
CA LEU A 154 3.77 14.38 8.23
C LEU A 154 4.20 13.28 9.21
N ARG A 155 5.50 13.03 9.42
CA ARG A 155 5.97 12.06 10.42
C ARG A 155 5.41 12.40 11.82
N GLY A 156 4.91 11.40 12.52
CA GLY A 156 4.26 11.50 13.81
C GLY A 156 2.82 12.00 13.75
N LYS A 157 2.19 11.98 12.56
CA LYS A 157 0.81 12.42 12.35
C LYS A 157 -0.08 11.28 11.88
N ARG A 158 -1.33 11.36 12.31
CA ARG A 158 -2.43 10.51 11.83
C ARG A 158 -3.47 11.41 11.19
N LEU A 159 -3.84 11.09 9.95
CA LEU A 159 -4.69 11.91 9.09
C LEU A 159 -5.71 11.01 8.40
N GLN A 160 -6.83 11.58 8.00
CA GLN A 160 -7.90 10.86 7.30
C GLN A 160 -8.26 11.52 5.97
N ILE A 161 -8.64 10.71 5.00
CA ILE A 161 -9.16 11.13 3.70
C ILE A 161 -10.68 10.94 3.76
N TRP A 162 -11.36 12.03 4.10
CA TRP A 162 -12.81 12.11 4.19
C TRP A 162 -13.28 13.53 3.90
N GLY A 163 -13.69 13.78 2.66
CA GLY A 163 -14.02 15.12 2.17
C GLY A 163 -15.07 15.79 3.04
N THR A 164 -14.68 16.83 3.76
CA THR A 164 -15.50 17.49 4.78
C THR A 164 -15.53 18.99 4.52
N ASP A 165 -16.73 19.58 4.60
CA ASP A 165 -16.91 21.04 4.52
C ASP A 165 -16.59 21.69 5.86
N GLU A 166 -15.30 21.92 6.10
CA GLU A 166 -14.79 22.48 7.36
C GLU A 166 -14.45 23.97 7.19
N TYR A 167 -15.48 24.82 7.28
CA TYR A 167 -15.34 26.27 7.09
C TYR A 167 -14.47 26.91 8.18
N GLY A 168 -13.44 27.66 7.75
CA GLY A 168 -12.56 28.38 8.66
C GLY A 168 -11.57 27.46 9.40
N PHE A 169 -11.22 26.33 8.80
CA PHE A 169 -10.23 25.40 9.35
C PHE A 169 -8.94 26.10 9.78
N GLU A 170 -8.37 25.63 10.88
CA GLU A 170 -7.13 26.14 11.44
C GLU A 170 -5.95 25.23 11.08
N LYS A 171 -4.78 25.57 11.60
CA LYS A 171 -3.62 24.70 11.51
C LYS A 171 -3.93 23.36 12.20
N ASP A 172 -3.50 22.27 11.57
CA ASP A 172 -3.65 20.89 12.05
C ASP A 172 -5.10 20.35 12.04
N THR A 173 -6.08 21.10 11.48
CA THR A 173 -7.44 20.59 11.26
C THR A 173 -7.47 19.48 10.22
N ASP A 174 -8.11 18.36 10.56
CA ASP A 174 -8.30 17.20 9.69
C ASP A 174 -9.58 16.43 10.09
N PRO A 175 -10.45 16.07 9.13
CA PRO A 175 -10.31 16.19 7.69
C PRO A 175 -10.78 17.55 7.15
N ILE A 176 -10.51 17.78 5.86
CA ILE A 176 -10.93 18.97 5.11
C ILE A 176 -11.36 18.56 3.69
N TYR A 177 -11.29 19.46 2.71
CA TYR A 177 -11.99 19.36 1.44
C TYR A 177 -11.51 18.26 0.47
N LYS A 178 -10.20 18.11 0.23
CA LYS A 178 -9.70 17.27 -0.88
C LYS A 178 -9.36 15.85 -0.41
N ASN A 179 -9.77 14.89 -1.26
CA ASN A 179 -9.45 13.47 -1.09
C ASN A 179 -8.37 13.06 -2.08
N ILE A 180 -7.10 13.23 -1.70
CA ILE A 180 -5.96 12.81 -2.52
C ILE A 180 -5.14 11.81 -1.70
N PRO A 181 -5.46 10.50 -1.76
CA PRO A 181 -4.80 9.45 -0.98
C PRO A 181 -3.42 9.08 -1.57
N PHE A 182 -2.57 10.08 -1.76
CA PHE A 182 -1.19 9.94 -2.26
C PHE A 182 -0.22 10.56 -1.28
N TYR A 183 0.79 9.80 -0.87
CA TYR A 183 1.90 10.31 -0.07
C TYR A 183 3.25 9.92 -0.69
N MET A 184 4.28 10.68 -0.33
CA MET A 184 5.66 10.41 -0.66
C MET A 184 6.45 10.11 0.61
N GLY A 185 7.25 9.06 0.59
CA GLY A 185 8.26 8.76 1.61
C GLY A 185 9.64 9.19 1.14
N LEU A 186 10.47 9.70 2.06
CA LEU A 186 11.87 10.02 1.81
C LEU A 186 12.72 9.50 2.96
N GLN A 187 13.53 8.48 2.70
CA GLN A 187 14.47 7.91 3.67
C GLN A 187 15.87 7.89 3.06
N ASN A 188 16.87 8.41 3.80
CA ASN A 188 18.27 8.43 3.35
C ASN A 188 18.52 8.92 1.91
N GLY A 189 17.70 9.87 1.43
CA GLY A 189 17.78 10.39 0.06
C GLY A 189 17.09 9.54 -1.01
N ILE A 190 16.52 8.39 -0.64
CA ILE A 190 15.72 7.50 -1.48
C ILE A 190 14.25 7.90 -1.32
N GLY A 191 13.67 8.40 -2.41
CA GLY A 191 12.25 8.77 -2.47
C GLY A 191 11.38 7.65 -3.01
N TYR A 192 10.12 7.60 -2.57
CA TYR A 192 9.08 6.79 -3.19
C TYR A 192 7.71 7.44 -2.99
N GLY A 193 6.72 7.00 -3.76
CA GLY A 193 5.32 7.39 -3.62
C GLY A 193 4.44 6.17 -3.39
N ILE A 194 3.38 6.36 -2.60
CA ILE A 194 2.25 5.42 -2.51
C ILE A 194 0.97 6.17 -2.82
N PHE A 195 0.27 5.72 -3.85
CA PHE A 195 -1.10 6.12 -4.15
C PHE A 195 -2.06 5.00 -3.76
N PHE A 196 -2.89 5.23 -2.75
CA PHE A 196 -3.88 4.26 -2.29
C PHE A 196 -5.20 4.49 -3.05
N ASP A 197 -5.43 3.64 -4.06
CA ASP A 197 -6.54 3.73 -5.01
C ASP A 197 -7.82 3.10 -4.42
N ASN A 198 -8.28 3.74 -3.33
CA ASN A 198 -9.47 3.37 -2.59
C ASN A 198 -10.27 4.64 -2.26
N THR A 199 -11.59 4.59 -2.43
CA THR A 199 -12.49 5.75 -2.29
C THR A 199 -13.30 5.77 -0.99
N PHE A 200 -13.21 4.71 -0.19
CA PHE A 200 -13.80 4.69 1.15
C PHE A 200 -13.07 5.68 2.07
N GLN A 201 -13.69 5.97 3.22
CA GLN A 201 -13.01 6.70 4.27
C GLN A 201 -11.72 5.97 4.61
N SER A 202 -10.60 6.65 4.41
CA SER A 202 -9.28 6.09 4.59
C SER A 202 -8.45 6.91 5.53
N PHE A 203 -7.44 6.29 6.11
CA PHE A 203 -6.63 6.86 7.16
C PHE A 203 -5.16 6.51 6.91
N PHE A 204 -4.30 7.39 7.37
CA PHE A 204 -2.86 7.31 7.24
C PHE A 204 -2.24 7.63 8.59
N ASP A 205 -1.45 6.73 9.14
CA ASP A 205 -0.68 6.89 10.37
C ASP A 205 0.80 6.83 10.02
N PHE A 206 1.48 7.97 10.09
CA PHE A 206 2.89 8.12 9.75
C PHE A 206 3.78 7.99 10.99
N ALA A 207 3.74 6.85 11.66
CA ALA A 207 4.49 6.59 12.90
C ALA A 207 4.01 7.40 14.12
N SER A 208 2.72 7.74 14.14
CA SER A 208 2.03 8.39 15.25
C SER A 208 1.69 7.38 16.35
N GLU A 209 1.06 6.26 16.01
CA GLU A 209 0.69 5.23 16.98
C GLU A 209 1.89 4.35 17.38
N ARG A 210 2.67 3.89 16.39
CA ARG A 210 3.92 3.14 16.61
C ARG A 210 5.06 3.75 15.82
N HIS A 211 6.13 4.16 16.51
CA HIS A 211 7.26 4.83 15.87
C HIS A 211 7.98 4.01 14.78
N SER A 212 7.81 2.68 14.78
CA SER A 212 8.43 1.76 13.83
C SER A 212 7.53 1.40 12.63
N ALA A 213 6.33 1.96 12.52
CA ALA A 213 5.40 1.61 11.45
C ALA A 213 4.61 2.79 10.88
N CYS A 214 4.44 2.75 9.57
CA CYS A 214 3.59 3.63 8.81
C CYS A 214 2.44 2.79 8.27
N SER A 215 1.20 3.16 8.56
CA SER A 215 0.03 2.38 8.18
C SER A 215 -0.95 3.21 7.37
N PHE A 216 -1.62 2.58 6.41
CA PHE A 216 -2.77 3.16 5.73
C PHE A 216 -3.86 2.11 5.59
N TRP A 217 -5.10 2.53 5.75
CA TRP A 217 -6.25 1.63 5.73
C TRP A 217 -7.51 2.35 5.26
N ALA A 218 -8.52 1.56 4.87
CA ALA A 218 -9.83 2.04 4.48
C ALA A 218 -10.93 1.19 5.13
N GLU A 219 -12.07 1.80 5.42
CA GLU A 219 -13.25 1.15 6.02
C GLU A 219 -14.08 0.33 5.00
N GLY A 220 -13.46 -0.09 3.90
CA GLY A 220 -14.09 -0.91 2.88
C GLY A 220 -13.28 -0.96 1.59
N GLY A 221 -13.84 -1.69 0.62
CA GLY A 221 -13.22 -1.93 -0.67
C GLY A 221 -11.98 -2.81 -0.59
N GLU A 222 -11.30 -2.93 -1.72
CA GLU A 222 -10.05 -3.68 -1.84
C GLU A 222 -8.81 -2.89 -1.38
N MET A 223 -7.79 -3.59 -0.88
CA MET A 223 -6.45 -3.01 -0.76
C MET A 223 -5.79 -2.91 -2.15
N ASN A 224 -6.00 -1.79 -2.84
CA ASN A 224 -5.42 -1.47 -4.14
C ASN A 224 -4.53 -0.22 -4.00
N TYR A 225 -3.22 -0.37 -4.18
CA TYR A 225 -2.29 0.76 -4.12
C TYR A 225 -1.21 0.66 -5.19
N TYR A 226 -0.64 1.80 -5.54
CA TYR A 226 0.48 1.91 -6.47
C TYR A 226 1.73 2.28 -5.68
N PHE A 227 2.76 1.46 -5.81
CA PHE A 227 4.11 1.81 -5.41
C PHE A 227 4.82 2.50 -6.57
N ILE A 228 5.40 3.67 -6.31
CA ILE A 228 6.08 4.51 -7.30
C ILE A 228 7.50 4.74 -6.81
N ALA A 229 8.49 4.10 -7.42
CA ALA A 229 9.89 4.35 -7.12
C ALA A 229 10.24 5.80 -7.49
N GLY A 230 10.89 6.51 -6.56
CA GLY A 230 11.43 7.83 -6.83
C GLY A 230 12.63 7.77 -7.78
N PRO A 231 13.05 8.92 -8.33
CA PRO A 231 14.18 8.97 -9.25
C PRO A 231 15.47 8.43 -8.61
N HIS A 232 16.24 7.67 -9.40
CA HIS A 232 17.53 7.09 -9.04
C HIS A 232 18.71 7.84 -9.67
#